data_AF-A0A1R2D2L4-F1
#
_entry.id   AF-A0A1R2D2L4-F1
#
_cell.length_a   1.000
_cell.length_b   1.000
_cell.length_c   1.000
_cell.angle_alpha   90.00
_cell.angle_beta   90.00
_cell.angle_gamma   90.00
#
_symmetry.space_group_name_H-M   'P 1'
#
loop_
_entity.id
_entity.type
_entity.pdbx_description
1 polymer ?
#
loop_
_entity_poly.entity_id
_entity_poly.type
_entity_poly.pdbx_seq_one_letter_code
_entity_poly.pdbx_strand_id
1 'polypeptide(L)'
;MPNLIWALCIALTLREVIIKKSVHYKRYFKFWFILAYPILMILFAIPFTTNSYIYNGEMCYLFDKGYWAIFLYILFYVPFLLFTFIILIIFICIYISCRGKEKNPLKTIIIERGYIYPLSVLIIVLPSVISTCFEYFYKSSFFNKAGIFTLAVLSCHGILNAITLMLNKSVRKIIFKKPEETIVLKSLEGYSFLNAID
;
A
#
# COMPACT_ATOMS: atom_id res chain seq x y z
N MET A 1 -7.57 -1.01 -0.31
CA MET A 1 -7.35 0.28 0.40
C MET A 1 -6.29 0.24 1.49
N PRO A 2 -6.29 -0.69 2.45
CA PRO A 2 -5.30 -0.70 3.54
C PRO A 2 -3.84 -0.75 3.04
N ASN A 3 -3.56 -1.56 2.01
CA ASN A 3 -2.23 -1.63 1.38
C ASN A 3 -1.76 -0.28 0.82
N LEU A 4 -2.67 0.54 0.29
CA LEU A 4 -2.32 1.86 -0.25
C LEU A 4 -2.01 2.85 0.87
N ILE A 5 -2.75 2.79 1.99
CA ILE A 5 -2.47 3.60 3.18
C ILE A 5 -1.12 3.21 3.78
N TRP A 6 -0.82 1.91 3.86
CA TRP A 6 0.48 1.43 4.31
C TRP A 6 1.61 1.83 3.34
N ALA A 7 1.38 1.75 2.03
CA ALA A 7 2.32 2.24 1.03
C ALA A 7 2.60 3.74 1.20
N LEU A 8 1.56 4.55 1.43
CA LEU A 8 1.69 5.98 1.72
C LEU A 8 2.47 6.25 3.01
N CYS A 9 2.15 5.54 4.09
CA CYS A 9 2.86 5.62 5.37
C CYS A 9 4.36 5.34 5.19
N ILE A 10 4.70 4.26 4.47
CA ILE A 10 6.08 3.86 4.20
C ILE A 10 6.76 4.91 3.32
N ALA A 11 6.12 5.38 2.24
CA ALA A 11 6.67 6.40 1.36
C ALA A 11 6.97 7.72 2.11
N LEU A 12 6.05 8.17 2.96
CA LEU A 12 6.25 9.35 3.81
C LEU A 12 7.37 9.16 4.82
N THR A 13 7.44 8.00 5.46
CA THR A 13 8.52 7.66 6.39
C THR A 13 9.88 7.69 5.68
N LEU A 14 9.95 7.18 4.45
CA LEU A 14 11.17 7.24 3.65
C LEU A 14 11.54 8.66 3.27
N ARG A 15 10.56 9.50 2.91
CA ARG A 15 10.81 10.92 2.66
C ARG A 15 11.43 11.60 3.87
N GLU A 16 10.88 11.37 5.06
CA GLU A 16 11.38 11.93 6.32
C GLU A 16 12.81 11.47 6.63
N VAL A 17 13.10 10.18 6.47
CA VAL A 17 14.43 9.62 6.75
C VAL A 17 15.47 10.07 5.72
N ILE A 18 15.11 10.13 4.43
CA ILE A 18 16.07 10.38 3.35
C ILE A 18 16.31 11.87 3.13
N ILE A 19 15.23 12.67 3.08
CA ILE A 19 15.33 14.10 2.75
C ILE A 19 15.52 14.92 4.02
N LYS A 20 14.67 14.71 5.04
CA LYS A 20 14.70 15.50 6.28
C LYS A 20 15.66 14.95 7.34
N LYS A 21 16.14 13.72 7.17
CA LYS A 21 17.02 13.02 8.13
C LYS A 21 16.42 12.95 9.54
N SER A 22 15.08 12.94 9.66
CA SER A 22 14.40 12.88 10.96
C SER A 22 14.21 11.43 11.40
N VAL A 23 14.39 11.16 12.71
CA VAL A 23 14.31 9.80 13.29
C VAL A 23 12.97 9.54 14.00
N HIS A 24 12.08 10.55 14.05
CA HIS A 24 10.82 10.49 14.82
C HIS A 24 9.66 9.78 14.11
N TYR A 25 9.92 8.74 13.31
CA TYR A 25 8.88 8.03 12.55
C TYR A 25 7.90 7.24 13.43
N LYS A 26 8.34 6.79 14.63
CA LYS A 26 7.51 5.99 15.53
C LYS A 26 6.26 6.71 16.05
N ARG A 27 6.28 8.05 16.11
CA ARG A 27 5.17 8.85 16.66
C ARG A 27 3.88 8.72 15.83
N TYR A 28 4.00 8.52 14.52
CA TYR A 28 2.84 8.48 13.63
C TYR A 28 2.26 7.07 13.42
N PHE A 29 2.93 6.01 13.90
CA PHE A 29 2.49 4.64 13.66
C PHE A 29 1.06 4.37 14.17
N LYS A 30 0.73 4.84 15.39
CA LYS A 30 -0.62 4.69 15.95
C LYS A 30 -1.70 5.34 15.06
N PHE A 31 -1.41 6.53 14.55
CA PHE A 31 -2.31 7.24 13.64
C PHE A 31 -2.53 6.46 12.33
N TRP A 32 -1.45 5.98 11.71
CA TRP A 32 -1.55 5.18 10.48
C TRP A 32 -2.29 3.87 10.69
N PHE A 33 -2.10 3.22 11.84
CA PHE A 33 -2.81 1.99 12.19
C PHE A 33 -4.32 2.22 12.33
N ILE A 34 -4.73 3.28 13.04
CA ILE A 34 -6.14 3.65 13.18
C ILE A 34 -6.76 3.98 11.81
N LEU A 35 -6.01 4.69 10.97
CA LEU A 35 -6.45 5.05 9.62
C LEU A 35 -6.60 3.83 8.69
N ALA A 36 -5.65 2.89 8.74
CA ALA A 36 -5.62 1.73 7.86
C ALA A 36 -6.64 0.64 8.22
N TYR A 37 -7.13 0.60 9.46
CA TYR A 37 -7.99 -0.47 9.94
C TYR A 37 -9.34 0.04 10.46
N PRO A 38 -9.50 0.55 11.71
CA PRO A 38 -10.81 0.98 12.22
C PRO A 38 -11.57 1.93 11.29
N ILE A 39 -10.90 2.98 10.80
CA ILE A 39 -11.55 4.00 9.96
C ILE A 39 -12.01 3.38 8.64
N LEU A 40 -11.16 2.58 7.99
CA LEU A 40 -11.56 1.89 6.76
C LEU A 40 -12.69 0.89 7.00
N MET A 41 -12.67 0.12 8.09
CA MET A 41 -13.76 -0.81 8.40
C MET A 41 -15.10 -0.09 8.54
N ILE A 42 -15.13 1.06 9.23
CA ILE A 42 -16.35 1.87 9.36
C ILE A 42 -16.78 2.37 7.98
N LEU A 43 -15.86 2.90 7.17
CA LEU A 43 -16.17 3.38 5.81
C LEU A 43 -16.73 2.28 4.90
N PHE A 44 -16.16 1.08 4.94
CA PHE A 44 -16.66 -0.08 4.19
C PHE A 44 -17.92 -0.70 4.77
N ALA A 45 -18.31 -0.37 6.01
CA ALA A 45 -19.58 -0.78 6.59
C ALA A 45 -20.76 0.09 6.12
N ILE A 46 -20.51 1.34 5.70
CA ILE A 46 -21.57 2.26 5.25
C ILE A 46 -22.45 1.64 4.16
N PRO A 47 -21.91 1.03 3.07
CA PRO A 47 -22.73 0.47 2.00
C PRO A 47 -23.65 -0.69 2.44
N PHE A 48 -23.30 -1.39 3.54
CA PHE A 48 -24.17 -2.41 4.13
C PHE A 48 -25.40 -1.78 4.79
N THR A 49 -25.21 -0.66 5.50
CA THR A 49 -26.32 0.03 6.17
C THR A 49 -27.24 0.78 5.20
N THR A 50 -26.73 1.19 4.04
CA THR A 50 -27.49 1.95 3.02
C THR A 50 -28.08 1.06 1.93
N ASN A 51 -28.02 -0.28 2.07
CA ASN A 51 -28.48 -1.26 1.08
C ASN A 51 -27.95 -0.97 -0.34
N SER A 52 -26.70 -0.50 -0.43
CA SER A 52 -26.12 -0.04 -1.70
C SER A 52 -25.45 -1.16 -2.50
N TYR A 53 -25.58 -2.42 -2.08
CA TYR A 53 -25.08 -3.59 -2.81
C TYR A 53 -26.14 -4.13 -3.77
N ILE A 54 -25.76 -4.31 -5.03
CA ILE A 54 -26.53 -5.00 -6.08
C ILE A 54 -25.86 -6.34 -6.37
N TYR A 55 -26.66 -7.38 -6.54
CA TYR A 55 -26.19 -8.66 -7.06
C TYR A 55 -26.49 -8.77 -8.56
N ASN A 56 -25.45 -9.02 -9.38
CA ASN A 56 -25.63 -9.14 -10.83
C ASN A 56 -25.65 -10.60 -11.35
N GLY A 57 -25.72 -11.58 -10.46
CA GLY A 57 -25.70 -13.01 -10.81
C GLY A 57 -24.34 -13.69 -10.62
N GLU A 58 -23.23 -12.94 -10.58
CA GLU A 58 -21.87 -13.49 -10.40
C GLU A 58 -21.14 -12.87 -9.21
N MET A 59 -21.25 -11.55 -9.01
CA MET A 59 -20.65 -10.85 -7.88
C MET A 59 -21.57 -9.76 -7.31
N CYS A 60 -21.31 -9.40 -6.06
CA CYS A 60 -21.94 -8.25 -5.42
C CYS A 60 -21.15 -6.98 -5.78
N TYR A 61 -21.83 -6.02 -6.39
CA TYR A 61 -21.28 -4.72 -6.75
C TYR A 61 -21.97 -3.62 -5.97
N LEU A 62 -21.31 -2.47 -5.88
CA LEU A 62 -21.93 -1.27 -5.38
C LEU A 62 -22.84 -0.65 -6.45
N PHE A 63 -23.92 0.00 -6.02
CA PHE A 63 -24.85 0.71 -6.90
C PHE A 63 -24.10 1.68 -7.82
N ASP A 64 -24.26 1.52 -9.12
CA ASP A 64 -23.55 2.28 -10.17
C ASP A 64 -24.33 3.51 -10.64
N LYS A 65 -25.56 3.70 -10.16
CA LYS A 65 -26.47 4.77 -10.56
C LYS A 65 -26.99 5.59 -9.38
N GLY A 66 -27.23 6.89 -9.62
CA GLY A 66 -27.83 7.80 -8.65
C GLY A 66 -26.88 8.40 -7.63
N TYR A 67 -27.43 9.03 -6.59
CA TYR A 67 -26.69 9.79 -5.57
C TYR A 67 -25.64 8.94 -4.83
N TRP A 68 -25.98 7.69 -4.53
CA TRP A 68 -25.08 6.77 -3.84
C TRP A 68 -23.82 6.44 -4.64
N ALA A 69 -23.91 6.36 -5.98
CA ALA A 69 -22.74 6.14 -6.82
C ALA A 69 -21.73 7.30 -6.69
N ILE A 70 -22.21 8.55 -6.67
CA ILE A 70 -21.38 9.74 -6.47
C ILE A 70 -20.72 9.71 -5.09
N PHE A 71 -21.50 9.38 -4.06
CA PHE A 71 -20.99 9.28 -2.69
C PHE A 71 -19.86 8.24 -2.58
N LEU A 72 -20.06 7.04 -3.13
CA LEU A 72 -19.07 5.97 -3.13
C LEU A 72 -17.82 6.32 -3.94
N TYR A 73 -17.99 7.02 -5.06
CA TYR A 73 -16.89 7.53 -5.86
C TYR A 73 -16.03 8.51 -5.05
N ILE A 74 -16.66 9.46 -4.36
CA ILE A 74 -15.96 10.41 -3.48
C ILE A 74 -15.31 9.69 -2.30
N LEU A 75 -15.95 8.65 -1.74
CA LEU A 75 -15.47 7.96 -0.55
C LEU A 75 -14.28 7.06 -0.83
N PHE A 76 -14.28 6.37 -1.96
CA PHE A 76 -13.28 5.34 -2.27
C PHE A 76 -12.33 5.75 -3.38
N TYR A 77 -12.85 6.26 -4.50
CA TYR A 77 -12.04 6.51 -5.69
C TYR A 77 -11.20 7.77 -5.58
N VAL A 78 -11.75 8.86 -5.05
CA VAL A 78 -11.01 10.12 -4.87
C VAL A 78 -9.82 9.96 -3.91
N PRO A 79 -9.97 9.38 -2.70
CA PRO A 79 -8.82 9.11 -1.82
C PRO A 79 -7.81 8.16 -2.45
N PHE A 80 -8.27 7.19 -3.25
CA PHE A 80 -7.39 6.25 -3.95
C PHE A 80 -6.45 6.96 -4.91
N LEU A 81 -7.01 7.81 -5.78
CA LEU A 81 -6.23 8.61 -6.71
C LEU A 81 -5.29 9.56 -5.97
N LEU A 82 -5.82 10.28 -4.97
CA LEU A 82 -5.05 11.25 -4.20
C LEU A 82 -3.85 10.60 -3.52
N PHE A 83 -4.03 9.46 -2.84
CA PHE A 83 -2.92 8.74 -2.22
C PHE A 83 -1.92 8.22 -3.25
N THR A 84 -2.39 7.69 -4.38
CA THR A 84 -1.52 7.23 -5.47
C THR A 84 -0.65 8.36 -6.01
N PHE A 85 -1.23 9.53 -6.28
CA PHE A 85 -0.48 10.71 -6.73
C PHE A 85 0.51 11.21 -5.69
N ILE A 86 0.11 11.28 -4.41
CA ILE A 86 1.02 11.69 -3.33
C ILE A 86 2.22 10.74 -3.23
N ILE A 87 1.98 9.42 -3.28
CA ILE A 87 3.05 8.42 -3.27
C ILE A 87 4.01 8.66 -4.44
N LEU A 88 3.47 8.85 -5.65
CA LEU A 88 4.26 9.10 -6.86
C LEU A 88 5.10 10.39 -6.76
N ILE A 89 4.53 11.48 -6.26
CA ILE A 89 5.25 12.74 -6.01
C ILE A 89 6.39 12.52 -5.02
N ILE A 90 6.12 11.83 -3.90
CA ILE A 90 7.14 11.51 -2.90
C ILE A 90 8.29 10.72 -3.53
N PHE A 91 7.98 9.73 -4.37
CA PHE A 91 8.98 8.95 -5.08
C PHE A 91 9.85 9.81 -5.99
N ILE A 92 9.24 10.70 -6.78
CA ILE A 92 9.96 11.64 -7.64
C ILE A 92 10.89 12.53 -6.80
N CYS A 93 10.39 13.11 -5.70
CA CYS A 93 11.19 13.96 -4.82
C CYS A 93 12.42 13.23 -4.27
N ILE A 94 12.27 11.97 -3.87
CA ILE A 94 13.38 11.21 -3.30
C ILE A 94 14.37 10.80 -4.40
N TYR A 95 13.88 10.39 -5.57
CA TYR A 95 14.74 10.11 -6.73
C TYR A 95 15.61 11.31 -7.10
N ILE A 96 15.01 12.50 -7.21
CA ILE A 96 15.74 13.76 -7.49
C ILE A 96 16.78 14.03 -6.40
N SER A 97 16.40 13.88 -5.12
CA SER A 97 17.30 14.15 -3.99
C SER A 97 18.52 13.23 -3.93
N CYS A 98 18.39 11.99 -4.40
CA CYS A 98 19.47 11.01 -4.37
C CYS A 98 20.31 10.97 -5.66
N ARG A 99 19.75 11.36 -6.81
CA ARG A 99 20.45 11.35 -8.11
C ARG A 99 21.78 12.12 -8.10
N GLY A 100 21.91 13.15 -7.26
CA GLY A 100 23.14 13.94 -7.14
C GLY A 100 24.20 13.41 -6.17
N LYS A 101 23.93 12.37 -5.37
CA LYS A 101 24.81 11.98 -4.24
C LYS A 101 25.45 10.61 -4.36
N GLU A 102 24.89 9.70 -5.17
CA GLU A 102 25.37 8.33 -5.27
C GLU A 102 25.60 7.91 -6.72
N LYS A 103 26.60 7.04 -6.95
CA LYS A 103 26.85 6.42 -8.27
C LYS A 103 25.71 5.52 -8.75
N ASN A 104 24.91 4.97 -7.83
CA ASN A 104 23.77 4.09 -8.13
C ASN A 104 22.61 4.31 -7.14
N PRO A 105 21.97 5.49 -7.17
CA PRO A 105 21.02 5.92 -6.15
C PRO A 105 19.82 4.96 -6.07
N LEU A 106 19.34 4.47 -7.21
CA LEU A 106 18.23 3.51 -7.27
C LEU A 106 18.55 2.22 -6.53
N LYS A 107 19.77 1.67 -6.68
CA LYS A 107 20.12 0.38 -6.06
C LYS A 107 20.17 0.48 -4.54
N THR A 108 20.80 1.51 -4.00
CA THR A 108 20.91 1.74 -2.55
C THR A 108 19.54 2.02 -1.93
N ILE A 109 18.75 2.87 -2.58
CA ILE A 109 17.41 3.24 -2.12
C ILE A 109 16.46 2.03 -2.16
N ILE A 110 16.42 1.30 -3.29
CA ILE A 110 15.53 0.15 -3.51
C ILE A 110 15.88 -1.00 -2.56
N ILE A 111 17.15 -1.39 -2.48
CA ILE A 111 17.57 -2.62 -1.81
C ILE A 111 17.84 -2.41 -0.31
N GLU A 112 18.37 -1.26 0.11
CA GLU A 112 18.77 -1.05 1.51
C GLU A 112 17.70 -0.36 2.34
N ARG A 113 16.79 0.40 1.73
CA ARG A 113 15.82 1.24 2.47
C ARG A 113 14.37 0.78 2.37
N GLY A 114 14.08 -0.40 1.84
CA GLY A 114 12.72 -0.96 1.86
C GLY A 114 11.74 -0.31 0.87
N TYR A 115 12.27 0.25 -0.22
CA TYR A 115 11.53 0.95 -1.28
C TYR A 115 10.68 0.06 -2.17
N ILE A 116 10.93 -1.25 -2.14
CA ILE A 116 10.30 -2.20 -3.05
C ILE A 116 8.79 -2.30 -2.76
N TYR A 117 8.36 -2.15 -1.51
CA TYR A 117 6.95 -2.33 -1.14
C TYR A 117 6.03 -1.21 -1.69
N PRO A 118 6.26 0.10 -1.47
CA PRO A 118 5.36 1.09 -2.05
C PRO A 118 5.49 1.17 -3.57
N LEU A 119 6.63 0.74 -4.15
CA LEU A 119 6.79 0.61 -5.60
C LEU A 119 5.97 -0.56 -6.16
N SER A 120 5.95 -1.72 -5.50
CA SER A 120 5.12 -2.85 -5.92
C SER A 120 3.64 -2.47 -5.88
N VAL A 121 3.21 -1.79 -4.82
CA VAL A 121 1.84 -1.26 -4.71
C VAL A 121 1.52 -0.30 -5.85
N LEU A 122 2.42 0.62 -6.20
CA LEU A 122 2.22 1.50 -7.36
C LEU A 122 2.09 0.72 -8.67
N ILE A 123 2.96 -0.26 -8.94
CA ILE A 123 2.92 -1.06 -10.17
C ILE A 123 1.56 -1.76 -10.33
N ILE A 124 0.94 -2.15 -9.22
CA ILE A 124 -0.34 -2.85 -9.20
C ILE A 124 -1.51 -1.87 -9.34
N VAL A 125 -1.40 -0.71 -8.72
CA VAL A 125 -2.46 0.30 -8.70
C VAL A 125 -2.52 1.13 -9.99
N LEU A 126 -1.37 1.45 -10.58
CA LEU A 126 -1.29 2.34 -11.75
C LEU A 126 -2.12 1.85 -12.95
N PRO A 127 -2.07 0.56 -13.35
CA PRO A 127 -2.90 0.05 -14.44
C PRO A 127 -4.39 0.23 -14.17
N SER A 128 -4.82 -0.02 -12.92
CA SER A 128 -6.21 0.15 -12.49
C SER A 128 -6.68 1.60 -12.66
N VAL A 129 -5.83 2.56 -12.26
CA VAL A 129 -6.10 3.99 -12.41
C VAL A 129 -6.19 4.38 -13.88
N ILE A 130 -5.24 3.91 -14.70
CA ILE A 130 -5.21 4.19 -16.14
C ILE A 130 -6.48 3.66 -16.82
N SER A 131 -6.85 2.39 -16.56
CA SER A 131 -8.05 1.79 -17.14
C SER A 131 -9.31 2.55 -16.75
N THR A 132 -9.44 2.96 -15.48
CA THR A 132 -10.61 3.71 -15.01
C THR A 132 -10.68 5.11 -15.64
N CYS A 133 -9.55 5.79 -15.84
CA CYS A 133 -9.50 7.06 -16.54
C CYS A 133 -9.93 6.91 -18.01
N PHE A 134 -9.42 5.89 -18.72
CA PHE A 134 -9.81 5.63 -20.11
C PHE A 134 -11.31 5.37 -20.25
N GLU A 135 -11.88 4.59 -19.35
CA GLU A 135 -13.31 4.33 -19.35
C GLU A 135 -14.14 5.61 -19.17
N TYR A 136 -13.76 6.45 -18.19
CA TYR A 136 -14.47 7.69 -17.91
C TYR A 136 -14.50 8.62 -19.14
N PHE A 137 -13.38 8.74 -19.86
CA PHE A 137 -13.29 9.63 -21.03
C PHE A 137 -13.93 9.05 -22.29
N TYR A 138 -13.79 7.75 -22.53
CA TYR A 138 -14.21 7.14 -23.79
C TYR A 138 -15.59 6.48 -23.74
N LYS A 139 -16.24 6.40 -22.58
CA LYS A 139 -17.56 5.73 -22.37
C LYS A 139 -17.63 4.33 -23.00
N SER A 140 -16.47 3.68 -23.15
CA SER A 140 -16.32 2.42 -23.86
C SER A 140 -16.26 1.29 -22.85
N SER A 141 -16.94 0.17 -23.16
CA SER A 141 -16.93 -1.09 -22.39
C SER A 141 -15.58 -1.82 -22.48
N PHE A 142 -14.48 -1.11 -22.26
CA PHE A 142 -13.14 -1.68 -22.16
C PHE A 142 -12.98 -2.54 -20.88
N PHE A 143 -13.98 -2.47 -19.99
CA PHE A 143 -14.07 -3.16 -18.70
C PHE A 143 -13.84 -4.68 -18.79
N ASN A 144 -14.37 -5.35 -19.82
CA ASN A 144 -14.27 -6.82 -19.85
C ASN A 144 -12.83 -7.31 -20.04
N LYS A 145 -12.00 -6.60 -20.81
CA LYS A 145 -10.60 -7.02 -21.04
C LYS A 145 -9.63 -6.37 -20.04
N ALA A 146 -9.80 -5.08 -19.76
CA ALA A 146 -8.96 -4.39 -18.78
C ALA A 146 -9.27 -4.78 -17.34
N GLY A 147 -10.52 -5.14 -17.03
CA GLY A 147 -10.92 -5.65 -15.72
C GLY A 147 -10.26 -6.98 -15.38
N ILE A 148 -10.22 -7.93 -16.33
CA ILE A 148 -9.51 -9.21 -16.16
C ILE A 148 -8.01 -8.98 -15.94
N PHE A 149 -7.39 -8.12 -16.76
CA PHE A 149 -5.97 -7.78 -16.59
C PHE A 149 -5.70 -7.15 -15.22
N THR A 150 -6.53 -6.20 -14.80
CA THR A 150 -6.41 -5.52 -13.50
C THR A 150 -6.59 -6.51 -12.36
N LEU A 151 -7.56 -7.41 -12.45
CA LEU A 151 -7.81 -8.46 -11.47
C LEU A 151 -6.63 -9.44 -11.36
N ALA A 152 -6.03 -9.82 -12.49
CA ALA A 152 -4.84 -10.68 -12.51
C ALA A 152 -3.64 -9.99 -11.86
N VAL A 153 -3.38 -8.72 -12.19
CA VAL A 153 -2.30 -7.92 -11.58
C VAL A 153 -2.53 -7.73 -10.08
N LEU A 154 -3.77 -7.45 -9.67
CA LEU A 154 -4.15 -7.32 -8.27
C LEU A 154 -3.98 -8.64 -7.50
N SER A 155 -4.31 -9.77 -8.12
CA SER A 155 -4.13 -11.10 -7.54
C SER A 155 -2.64 -11.44 -7.33
N CYS A 156 -1.77 -10.97 -8.23
CA CYS A 156 -0.33 -11.10 -8.09
C CYS A 156 0.28 -10.23 -6.97
N HIS A 157 -0.49 -9.32 -6.36
CA HIS A 157 0.00 -8.45 -5.28
C HIS A 157 0.61 -9.22 -4.11
N GLY A 158 -0.04 -10.32 -3.67
CA GLY A 158 0.47 -11.15 -2.60
C GLY A 158 1.84 -11.75 -2.93
N ILE A 159 1.99 -12.25 -4.17
CA ILE A 159 3.23 -12.83 -4.68
C ILE A 159 4.33 -11.77 -4.76
N LEU A 160 4.01 -10.59 -5.31
CA LEU A 160 4.97 -9.48 -5.42
C LEU A 160 5.45 -9.00 -4.05
N ASN A 161 4.57 -8.96 -3.05
CA ASN A 161 4.97 -8.62 -1.68
C ASN A 161 5.83 -9.70 -1.03
N ALA A 162 5.53 -10.97 -1.27
CA ALA A 162 6.36 -12.07 -0.79
C ALA A 162 7.77 -12.02 -1.42
N ILE A 163 7.86 -11.83 -2.74
CA ILE A 163 9.14 -11.65 -3.45
C ILE A 163 9.90 -10.46 -2.86
N THR A 164 9.22 -9.34 -2.66
CA THR A 164 9.80 -8.13 -2.05
C THR A 164 10.41 -8.41 -0.68
N LEU A 165 9.70 -9.14 0.17
CA LEU A 165 10.19 -9.52 1.49
C LEU A 165 11.42 -10.44 1.40
N MET A 166 11.40 -11.41 0.49
CA MET A 166 12.51 -12.34 0.27
C MET A 166 13.78 -11.69 -0.30
N LEU A 167 13.62 -10.60 -1.07
CA LEU A 167 14.75 -9.80 -1.58
C LEU A 167 15.45 -8.99 -0.47
N ASN A 168 14.80 -8.78 0.67
CA ASN A 168 15.42 -8.12 1.81
C ASN A 168 16.54 -9.00 2.40
N LYS A 169 17.79 -8.54 2.30
CA LYS A 169 18.97 -9.27 2.79
C LYS A 169 18.87 -9.66 4.27
N SER A 170 18.28 -8.81 5.11
CA SER A 170 18.12 -9.08 6.54
C SER A 170 17.15 -10.22 6.79
N VAL A 171 16.02 -10.23 6.07
CA VAL A 171 15.02 -11.30 6.16
C VAL A 171 15.58 -12.59 5.60
N ARG A 172 16.24 -12.55 4.44
CA ARG A 172 16.90 -13.70 3.82
C ARG A 172 17.94 -14.34 4.76
N LYS A 173 18.72 -13.53 5.47
CA LYS A 173 19.68 -14.02 6.47
C LYS A 173 19.02 -14.75 7.63
N ILE A 174 17.83 -14.34 8.06
CA ILE A 174 17.09 -14.98 9.16
C ILE A 174 16.45 -16.29 8.66
N ILE A 175 15.78 -16.26 7.51
CA ILE A 175 15.05 -17.41 6.95
C ILE A 175 16.01 -18.54 6.53
N PHE A 176 17.14 -18.19 5.91
CA PHE A 176 18.11 -19.18 5.42
C PHE A 176 19.30 -19.39 6.37
N LYS A 177 19.30 -18.80 7.57
CA LYS A 177 20.25 -19.24 8.59
C LYS A 177 19.86 -20.67 8.96
N LYS A 178 20.77 -21.62 8.80
CA LYS A 178 20.63 -22.93 9.46
C LYS A 178 20.35 -22.66 10.94
N PRO A 179 19.42 -23.40 11.58
CA PRO A 179 19.23 -23.30 13.01
C PRO A 179 20.50 -23.83 13.68
N GLU A 180 21.49 -22.96 13.90
CA GLU A 180 22.44 -23.16 14.99
C GLU A 180 21.63 -23.00 16.28
N GLU A 181 21.85 -23.90 17.22
CA GLU A 181 21.05 -24.20 18.43
C GLU A 181 20.89 -23.04 19.45
N THR A 182 21.05 -21.80 19.03
CA THR A 182 20.99 -20.59 19.88
C THR A 182 19.64 -19.86 19.86
N ILE A 183 18.58 -20.46 19.30
CA ILE A 183 17.22 -19.86 19.31
C ILE A 183 16.55 -19.96 20.69
N VAL A 184 17.09 -20.70 21.66
CA VAL A 184 16.45 -20.89 22.97
C VAL A 184 16.47 -19.65 23.88
N LEU A 185 17.29 -18.62 23.66
CA LEU A 185 17.48 -17.56 24.67
C LEU A 185 17.20 -16.11 24.28
N LYS A 186 16.79 -15.82 23.03
CA LYS A 186 16.54 -14.41 22.61
C LYS A 186 15.08 -14.04 22.33
N SER A 187 14.15 -14.99 22.46
CA SER A 187 12.72 -14.73 22.28
C SER A 187 12.01 -14.22 23.55
N LEU A 188 12.67 -14.23 24.71
CA LEU A 188 12.06 -13.86 25.99
C LEU A 188 12.25 -12.39 26.41
N GLU A 189 13.17 -11.62 25.80
CA GLU A 189 13.46 -10.24 26.24
C GLU A 189 12.93 -9.12 25.32
N GLY A 190 12.35 -9.44 24.16
CA GLY A 190 12.12 -8.43 23.11
C GLY A 190 10.68 -7.93 22.90
N TYR A 191 9.67 -8.61 23.45
CA TYR A 191 8.25 -8.28 23.21
C TYR A 191 7.43 -8.20 24.50
N SER A 192 7.89 -7.41 25.47
CA SER A 192 7.01 -6.86 26.50
C SER A 192 6.24 -5.68 25.89
N PHE A 193 5.12 -5.99 25.21
CA PHE A 193 4.11 -4.99 24.81
C PHE A 193 3.12 -4.66 25.95
N LEU A 194 3.38 -5.12 27.19
CA LEU A 194 2.45 -5.05 28.32
C LEU A 194 2.95 -4.27 29.56
N ASN A 195 4.21 -3.81 29.63
CA ASN A 195 4.68 -3.01 30.77
C ASN A 195 4.59 -1.49 30.49
N ALA A 196 3.39 -1.03 30.12
CA ALA A 196 3.07 0.40 30.07
C ALA A 196 1.72 0.63 30.73
N ILE A 197 1.65 0.28 32.02
CA ILE A 197 0.71 0.85 32.98
C ILE A 197 1.57 1.19 34.19
N ASP A 198 1.96 2.46 34.27
CA ASP A 198 2.08 3.28 35.47
C ASP A 198 1.89 4.74 35.02
#